data_AF-A0A5R9PGR6-F1
#
_entry.id   AF-A0A5R9PGR6-F1
#
_cell.length_a   1.000
_cell.length_b   1.000
_cell.length_c   1.000
_cell.angle_alpha   90.00
_cell.angle_beta   90.00
_cell.angle_gamma   90.00
#
_symmetry.space_group_name_H-M   'P 1'
#
loop_
_entity.id
_entity.type
_entity.pdbx_description
1 polymer ?
#
loop_
_entity_poly.entity_id
_entity_poly.type
_entity_poly.pdbx_seq_one_letter_code
_entity_poly.pdbx_strand_id
1 'polypeptide(L)'
;MRRNKNGMAMGVALLLLAGCTQPAADAGTAAGADATADASVAVDAAASETTEPSDGTTPPTISKSDAISMGVAMTAAVELCGISNAIESQAALAKMKAEPGAPSAVEIEAIYLAAKQQGKAVQAQNPDKFEQECAGLRKMADPAEVAKMEAAAKELEAWADKMESEAKAK
;
A
#
# COMPACT_ATOMS: atom_id res chain seq x y z
N MET A 1 31.81 -53.30 -31.83
CA MET A 1 32.44 -53.25 -30.48
C MET A 1 32.13 -51.90 -29.85
N ARG A 2 31.66 -51.89 -28.58
CA ARG A 2 31.40 -50.75 -27.65
C ARG A 2 30.38 -49.71 -28.17
N ARG A 3 29.12 -49.56 -27.73
CA ARG A 3 28.43 -49.58 -26.40
C ARG A 3 28.97 -48.58 -25.35
N ASN A 4 28.22 -47.48 -25.18
CA ASN A 4 27.96 -46.63 -23.98
C ASN A 4 27.94 -45.15 -24.39
N LYS A 5 27.01 -44.29 -23.97
CA LYS A 5 25.80 -44.41 -23.12
C LYS A 5 25.04 -43.08 -23.28
N ASN A 6 23.71 -43.14 -23.32
CA ASN A 6 22.72 -42.06 -23.12
C ASN A 6 22.67 -40.99 -24.24
N GLY A 7 21.65 -40.90 -25.10
CA GLY A 7 20.29 -41.38 -25.02
C GLY A 7 19.38 -40.34 -24.35
N MET A 8 18.38 -39.87 -25.11
CA MET A 8 17.12 -39.24 -24.65
C MET A 8 17.29 -37.88 -23.93
N ALA A 9 16.48 -36.85 -24.11
CA ALA A 9 15.17 -36.71 -24.72
C ALA A 9 14.95 -35.23 -25.10
N MET A 10 13.95 -35.02 -25.95
CA MET A 10 13.13 -33.81 -25.92
C MET A 10 12.74 -33.44 -24.47
N GLY A 11 12.67 -32.13 -24.22
CA GLY A 11 11.83 -31.56 -23.17
C GLY A 11 12.55 -31.31 -21.85
N VAL A 12 12.58 -30.03 -21.45
CA VAL A 12 12.37 -29.41 -20.12
C VAL A 12 12.73 -27.93 -20.34
N ALA A 13 11.75 -27.08 -20.70
CA ALA A 13 10.87 -26.29 -19.81
C ALA A 13 11.36 -24.82 -19.81
N LEU A 14 10.65 -23.81 -20.33
CA LEU A 14 9.32 -23.34 -19.92
C LEU A 14 9.15 -23.44 -18.39
N LEU A 15 9.92 -22.63 -17.64
CA LEU A 15 9.71 -22.44 -16.19
C LEU A 15 10.46 -21.19 -15.65
N LEU A 16 10.13 -20.01 -16.17
CA LEU A 16 10.16 -18.76 -15.38
C LEU A 16 8.80 -18.03 -15.40
N LEU A 17 7.77 -18.69 -15.97
CA LEU A 17 6.36 -18.45 -15.67
C LEU A 17 5.89 -19.58 -14.74
N ALA A 18 6.39 -19.61 -13.50
CA ALA A 18 5.70 -20.23 -12.37
C ALA A 18 6.33 -19.90 -11.01
N GLY A 19 5.94 -18.76 -10.44
CA GLY A 19 5.36 -18.77 -9.07
C GLY A 19 3.86 -19.09 -9.14
N CYS A 20 3.46 -19.78 -10.21
CA CYS A 20 2.13 -20.06 -10.70
C CYS A 20 1.67 -21.39 -10.10
N THR A 21 0.63 -21.37 -9.27
CA THR A 21 -0.20 -22.55 -9.02
C THR A 21 -1.03 -22.85 -10.27
N GLN A 22 -0.71 -23.93 -10.98
CA GLN A 22 -1.65 -24.59 -11.88
C GLN A 22 -1.62 -26.12 -11.69
N PRO A 23 -2.73 -26.82 -12.01
CA PRO A 23 -3.24 -27.96 -11.24
C PRO A 23 -3.01 -29.33 -11.88
N ALA A 24 -3.04 -30.40 -11.06
CA ALA A 24 -3.96 -31.57 -11.16
C ALA A 24 -3.35 -32.96 -10.81
N ALA A 25 -4.16 -33.70 -10.03
CA ALA A 25 -4.36 -35.17 -9.98
C ALA A 25 -3.52 -36.08 -9.03
N ASP A 26 -4.17 -36.36 -7.88
CA ASP A 26 -4.36 -37.65 -7.16
C ASP A 26 -3.19 -38.54 -6.71
N ALA A 27 -2.96 -38.58 -5.37
CA ALA A 27 -3.30 -39.76 -4.54
C ALA A 27 -2.89 -39.55 -3.06
N GLY A 28 -3.86 -39.66 -2.13
CA GLY A 28 -3.64 -40.27 -0.81
C GLY A 28 -3.46 -39.39 0.44
N THR A 29 -4.59 -39.15 1.12
CA THR A 29 -4.76 -39.25 2.60
C THR A 29 -4.25 -38.15 3.54
N ALA A 30 -5.22 -37.33 3.97
CA ALA A 30 -5.53 -36.83 5.33
C ALA A 30 -4.40 -36.38 6.29
N ALA A 31 -4.45 -35.11 6.72
CA ALA A 31 -4.84 -34.68 8.07
C ALA A 31 -4.66 -33.16 8.19
N GLY A 32 -5.64 -32.48 8.77
CA GLY A 32 -5.72 -31.02 8.82
C GLY A 32 -4.78 -30.35 9.82
N ALA A 33 -4.67 -29.03 9.70
CA ALA A 33 -4.54 -28.07 10.79
C ALA A 33 -4.58 -26.64 10.22
N ASP A 34 -5.70 -25.98 10.46
CA ASP A 34 -5.80 -24.60 10.95
C ASP A 34 -4.51 -23.76 10.99
N ALA A 35 -4.47 -22.69 10.19
CA ALA A 35 -3.83 -21.42 10.53
C ALA A 35 -4.15 -20.39 9.43
N THR A 36 -5.18 -19.59 9.69
CA THR A 36 -5.39 -18.29 9.05
C THR A 36 -4.14 -17.41 9.24
N ALA A 37 -3.41 -17.16 8.16
CA ALA A 37 -2.42 -16.08 8.10
C ALA A 37 -2.90 -15.07 7.07
N ASP A 38 -3.53 -14.01 7.59
CA ASP A 38 -3.87 -12.77 6.90
C ASP A 38 -2.56 -12.11 6.47
N ALA A 39 -2.19 -12.28 5.20
CA ALA A 39 -1.15 -11.49 4.58
C ALA A 39 -1.82 -10.21 4.05
N SER A 40 -1.97 -9.23 4.94
CA SER A 40 -2.26 -7.86 4.58
C SER A 40 -1.17 -7.41 3.60
N VAL A 41 -1.53 -7.25 2.33
CA VAL A 41 -0.63 -6.73 1.29
C VAL A 41 -0.32 -5.28 1.65
N ALA A 42 0.80 -5.09 2.34
CA ALA A 42 1.46 -3.82 2.47
C ALA A 42 1.70 -3.26 1.06
N VAL A 43 1.41 -1.97 0.90
CA VAL A 43 1.93 -1.16 -0.19
C VAL A 43 3.45 -1.19 -0.06
N ASP A 44 4.09 -2.08 -0.80
CA ASP A 44 5.53 -2.05 -1.03
C ASP A 44 5.80 -0.83 -1.94
N ALA A 45 6.05 0.29 -1.30
CA ALA A 45 6.55 1.51 -1.92
C ALA A 45 7.69 2.06 -1.06
N ALA A 46 8.80 1.32 -1.03
CA ALA A 46 10.17 1.84 -1.11
C ALA A 46 11.14 0.72 -0.72
N ALA A 47 11.78 0.11 -1.71
CA ALA A 47 13.02 -0.62 -1.46
C ALA A 47 14.11 0.39 -1.09
N SER A 48 14.44 0.51 0.20
CA SER A 48 15.83 0.60 0.70
C SER A 48 15.92 0.46 2.22
N GLU A 49 16.76 -0.50 2.60
CA GLU A 49 17.40 -0.76 3.89
C GLU A 49 16.53 -1.21 5.07
N THR A 50 16.76 -2.48 5.42
CA THR A 50 16.54 -3.11 6.74
C THR A 50 16.87 -2.14 7.87
N THR A 51 15.84 -1.51 8.43
CA THR A 51 15.92 -0.82 9.70
C THR A 51 15.40 -1.78 10.77
N GLU A 52 16.27 -2.16 11.70
CA GLU A 52 15.90 -2.91 12.91
C GLU A 52 14.72 -2.23 13.64
N PRO A 53 13.88 -2.98 14.38
CA PRO A 53 12.74 -2.39 15.08
C PRO A 53 13.26 -1.38 16.10
N SER A 54 13.04 -0.09 15.81
CA SER A 54 13.36 0.99 16.71
C SER A 54 12.48 0.83 17.96
N ASP A 55 13.10 0.73 19.13
CA ASP A 55 12.41 0.67 20.42
C ASP A 55 11.32 1.75 20.48
N GLY A 56 10.08 1.29 20.71
CA GLY A 56 8.85 2.01 20.39
C GLY A 56 8.60 3.27 21.22
N THR A 57 9.27 4.37 20.92
CA THR A 57 9.04 5.65 21.61
C THR A 57 9.08 6.88 20.69
N THR A 58 9.38 6.74 19.40
CA THR A 58 9.30 7.87 18.47
C THR A 58 8.65 7.42 17.16
N PRO A 59 7.54 8.05 16.73
CA PRO A 59 6.97 7.75 15.42
C PRO A 59 8.02 8.02 14.34
N PRO A 60 8.11 7.18 13.29
CA PRO A 60 9.08 7.39 12.22
C PRO A 60 8.90 8.79 11.63
N THR A 61 10.00 9.54 11.51
CA THR A 61 9.98 10.86 10.92
C THR A 61 9.92 10.72 9.41
N ILE A 62 8.72 10.84 8.83
CA ILE A 62 8.53 10.88 7.37
C ILE A 62 9.05 12.21 6.83
N SER A 63 9.80 12.17 5.74
CA SER A 63 10.24 13.40 5.07
C SER A 63 9.05 14.11 4.41
N LYS A 64 9.09 15.44 4.32
CA LYS A 64 8.01 16.21 3.68
C LYS A 64 7.80 15.79 2.21
N SER A 65 8.87 15.44 1.50
CA SER A 65 8.81 14.95 0.12
C SER A 65 8.07 13.60 0.04
N ASP A 66 8.31 12.70 1.00
CA ASP A 66 7.64 11.40 1.03
C ASP A 66 6.16 11.54 1.40
N ALA A 67 5.83 12.44 2.33
CA ALA A 67 4.45 12.78 2.67
C ALA A 67 3.69 13.34 1.45
N ILE A 68 4.34 14.21 0.66
CA ILE A 68 3.75 14.75 -0.58
C ILE A 68 3.56 13.64 -1.61
N SER A 69 4.56 12.78 -1.81
CA SER A 69 4.45 11.63 -2.71
C SER A 69 3.31 10.68 -2.32
N MET A 70 3.14 10.43 -1.02
CA MET A 70 2.03 9.65 -0.49
C MET A 70 0.68 10.35 -0.74
N GLY A 71 0.60 11.67 -0.52
CA GLY A 71 -0.59 12.47 -0.81
C GLY A 71 -0.99 12.45 -2.29
N VAL A 72 -0.01 12.45 -3.19
CA VAL A 72 -0.21 12.31 -4.64
C VAL A 72 -0.78 10.94 -5.00
N ALA A 73 -0.24 9.87 -4.42
CA ALA A 73 -0.78 8.52 -4.61
C ALA A 73 -2.20 8.36 -4.03
N MET A 74 -2.46 8.96 -2.85
CA MET A 74 -3.80 8.99 -2.27
C MET A 74 -4.79 9.77 -3.14
N THR A 75 -4.36 10.87 -3.77
CA THR A 75 -5.17 11.63 -4.72
C THR A 75 -5.62 10.76 -5.90
N ALA A 76 -4.73 9.91 -6.43
CA ALA A 76 -5.10 8.92 -7.44
C ALA A 76 -6.12 7.90 -6.93
N ALA A 77 -5.96 7.41 -5.69
CA ALA A 77 -6.86 6.43 -5.08
C ALA A 77 -8.27 7.01 -4.84
N VAL A 78 -8.39 8.23 -4.30
CA VAL A 78 -9.70 8.85 -4.06
C VAL A 78 -10.45 9.16 -5.36
N GLU A 79 -9.73 9.46 -6.44
CA GLU A 79 -10.35 9.59 -7.76
C GLU A 79 -10.85 8.24 -8.30
N LEU A 80 -10.03 7.19 -8.19
CA LEU A 80 -10.41 5.85 -8.62
C LEU A 80 -11.60 5.30 -7.84
N CYS A 81 -11.70 5.59 -6.54
CA CYS A 81 -12.83 5.20 -5.71
C CYS A 81 -14.08 6.09 -5.88
N GLY A 82 -14.01 7.12 -6.74
CA GLY A 82 -15.13 8.03 -7.01
C GLY A 82 -15.46 8.98 -5.85
N ILE A 83 -14.53 9.19 -4.93
CA ILE A 83 -14.67 10.12 -3.79
C ILE A 83 -14.41 11.56 -4.24
N SER A 84 -13.49 11.74 -5.18
CA SER A 84 -13.21 13.01 -5.84
C SER A 84 -13.30 12.87 -7.35
N ASN A 85 -13.57 13.96 -8.05
CA ASN A 85 -13.52 13.98 -9.51
C ASN A 85 -12.15 14.47 -10.03
N ALA A 86 -11.90 14.28 -11.32
CA ALA A 86 -10.62 14.64 -11.93
C ALA A 86 -10.24 16.12 -11.79
N ILE A 87 -11.20 17.04 -11.73
CA ILE A 87 -10.92 18.48 -11.54
C ILE A 87 -10.42 18.72 -10.11
N GLU A 88 -11.07 18.11 -9.13
CA GLU A 88 -10.68 18.19 -7.72
C GLU A 88 -9.31 17.57 -7.48
N SER A 89 -9.04 16.41 -8.07
CA SER A 89 -7.72 15.77 -8.05
C SER A 89 -6.64 16.66 -8.62
N GLN A 90 -6.88 17.29 -9.78
CA GLN A 90 -5.89 18.18 -10.39
C GLN A 90 -5.67 19.45 -9.57
N ALA A 91 -6.70 19.98 -8.92
CA ALA A 91 -6.54 21.08 -7.98
C ALA A 91 -5.72 20.67 -6.74
N ALA A 92 -5.92 19.46 -6.22
CA ALA A 92 -5.13 18.91 -5.12
C ALA A 92 -3.65 18.71 -5.53
N LEU A 93 -3.40 18.16 -6.72
CA LEU A 93 -2.05 18.02 -7.28
C LEU A 93 -1.37 19.38 -7.49
N ALA A 94 -2.09 20.38 -7.97
CA ALA A 94 -1.54 21.74 -8.11
C ALA A 94 -1.14 22.36 -6.77
N LYS A 95 -1.92 22.13 -5.71
CA LYS A 95 -1.56 22.56 -4.35
C LYS A 95 -0.31 21.84 -3.84
N MET A 96 -0.23 20.52 -4.02
CA MET A 96 0.94 19.74 -3.62
C MET A 96 2.22 20.14 -4.37
N LYS A 97 2.10 20.48 -5.67
CA LYS A 97 3.23 21.00 -6.48
C LYS A 97 3.75 22.35 -5.98
N ALA A 98 2.92 23.14 -5.29
CA ALA A 98 3.31 24.45 -4.77
C ALA A 98 3.97 24.38 -3.37
N GLU A 99 3.97 23.20 -2.73
CA GLU A 99 4.55 23.03 -1.40
C GLU A 99 6.08 23.14 -1.42
N PRO A 100 6.69 23.90 -0.49
CA PRO A 100 8.14 23.91 -0.33
C PRO A 100 8.65 22.50 -0.01
N GLY A 101 9.62 22.01 -0.78
CA GLY A 101 10.16 20.65 -0.65
C GLY A 101 9.35 19.58 -1.39
N ALA A 102 8.40 19.97 -2.23
CA ALA A 102 7.72 19.04 -3.12
C ALA A 102 8.68 18.43 -4.17
N PRO A 103 8.43 17.17 -4.58
CA PRO A 103 9.08 16.61 -5.77
C PRO A 103 8.80 17.47 -7.01
N SER A 104 9.57 17.26 -8.07
CA SER A 104 9.34 17.99 -9.32
C SER A 104 7.94 17.72 -9.88
N ALA A 105 7.44 18.66 -10.69
CA ALA A 105 6.11 18.51 -11.29
C ALA A 105 5.97 17.23 -12.14
N VAL A 106 7.07 16.80 -12.76
CA VAL A 106 7.15 15.56 -13.56
C VAL A 106 7.08 14.34 -12.66
N GLU A 107 7.79 14.35 -11.52
CA GLU A 107 7.74 13.24 -10.54
C GLU A 107 6.34 13.11 -9.93
N ILE A 108 5.71 14.22 -9.54
CA ILE A 108 4.33 14.21 -9.02
C ILE A 108 3.36 13.62 -10.04
N GLU A 109 3.48 13.99 -11.31
CA GLU A 109 2.62 13.44 -12.36
C GLU A 109 2.88 11.95 -12.61
N ALA A 110 4.15 11.53 -12.58
CA ALA A 110 4.52 10.12 -12.72
C ALA A 110 3.95 9.27 -11.57
N ILE A 111 4.06 9.74 -10.32
CA ILE A 111 3.51 9.04 -9.14
C ILE A 111 1.99 8.91 -9.26
N TYR A 112 1.30 10.00 -9.61
CA TYR A 112 -0.15 9.99 -9.79
C TYR A 112 -0.59 8.99 -10.87
N LEU A 113 0.07 9.00 -12.05
CA LEU A 113 -0.26 8.09 -13.13
C LEU A 113 0.06 6.62 -12.78
N ALA A 114 1.20 6.37 -12.13
CA ALA A 114 1.57 5.03 -11.67
C ALA A 114 0.54 4.49 -10.67
N ALA A 115 0.17 5.29 -9.67
CA ALA A 115 -0.85 4.92 -8.69
C ALA A 115 -2.22 4.64 -9.36
N LYS A 116 -2.62 5.43 -10.36
CA LYS A 116 -3.85 5.15 -11.12
C LYS A 116 -3.80 3.86 -11.91
N GLN A 117 -2.67 3.57 -12.56
CA GLN A 117 -2.51 2.33 -13.33
C GLN A 117 -2.51 1.12 -12.39
N GLN A 118 -1.82 1.21 -11.26
CA GLN A 118 -1.80 0.16 -10.24
C GLN A 118 -3.20 -0.07 -9.67
N GLY A 119 -3.93 0.98 -9.29
CA GLY A 119 -5.29 0.85 -8.77
C GLY A 119 -6.26 0.21 -9.77
N LYS A 120 -6.15 0.56 -11.06
CA LYS A 120 -6.92 -0.12 -12.13
C LYS A 120 -6.53 -1.58 -12.29
N ALA A 121 -5.25 -1.91 -12.15
CA ALA A 121 -4.79 -3.30 -12.21
C ALA A 121 -5.34 -4.10 -11.02
N VAL A 122 -5.35 -3.53 -9.81
CA VAL A 122 -5.94 -4.15 -8.62
C VAL A 122 -7.45 -4.34 -8.80
N GLN A 123 -8.17 -3.32 -9.30
CA GLN A 123 -9.59 -3.41 -9.61
C GLN A 123 -9.90 -4.54 -10.62
N ALA A 124 -9.08 -4.68 -11.66
CA ALA A 124 -9.28 -5.71 -12.67
C ALA A 124 -8.96 -7.12 -12.16
N GLN A 125 -7.95 -7.25 -11.29
CA GLN A 125 -7.51 -8.54 -10.74
C GLN A 125 -8.37 -9.01 -9.56
N ASN A 126 -8.81 -8.07 -8.70
CA ASN A 126 -9.51 -8.34 -7.45
C ASN A 126 -10.61 -7.27 -7.21
N PRO A 127 -11.72 -7.31 -7.96
CA PRO A 127 -12.75 -6.28 -7.89
C PRO A 127 -13.38 -6.16 -6.49
N ASP A 128 -13.59 -7.28 -5.79
CA ASP A 128 -14.19 -7.27 -4.45
C ASP A 128 -13.28 -6.62 -3.41
N LYS A 129 -11.98 -6.93 -3.45
CA LYS A 129 -10.98 -6.30 -2.56
C LYS A 129 -10.86 -4.81 -2.86
N PHE A 130 -10.85 -4.44 -4.14
CA PHE A 130 -10.82 -3.04 -4.55
C PHE A 130 -12.04 -2.27 -4.02
N GLU A 131 -13.26 -2.81 -4.14
CA GLU A 131 -14.44 -2.17 -3.57
C GLU A 131 -14.42 -2.12 -2.04
N GLN A 132 -13.88 -3.13 -1.37
CA GLN A 132 -13.71 -3.11 0.09
C GLN A 132 -12.78 -1.98 0.54
N GLU A 133 -11.64 -1.80 -0.13
CA GLU A 133 -10.72 -0.71 0.19
C GLU A 133 -11.31 0.66 -0.16
N CYS A 134 -12.02 0.77 -1.29
CA CYS A 134 -12.76 1.99 -1.62
C CYS A 134 -13.89 2.29 -0.62
N ALA A 135 -14.57 1.29 -0.06
CA ALA A 135 -15.55 1.48 1.00
C ALA A 135 -14.89 2.01 2.29
N GLY A 136 -13.72 1.51 2.65
CA GLY A 136 -12.91 2.04 3.76
C GLY A 136 -12.52 3.50 3.54
N LEU A 137 -12.01 3.83 2.34
CA LEU A 137 -11.69 5.21 1.96
C LEU A 137 -12.89 6.14 1.98
N ARG A 138 -14.05 5.69 1.47
CA ARG A 138 -15.31 6.45 1.52
C ARG A 138 -15.74 6.72 2.96
N LYS A 139 -15.58 5.74 3.86
CA LYS A 139 -15.86 5.92 5.29
C LYS A 139 -14.91 6.95 5.93
N MET A 140 -13.63 6.93 5.58
CA MET A 140 -12.68 7.94 6.07
C MET A 140 -12.95 9.34 5.50
N ALA A 141 -13.54 9.43 4.31
CA ALA A 141 -13.96 10.68 3.70
C ALA A 141 -15.38 11.13 4.14
N ASP A 142 -16.08 10.31 4.93
CA ASP A 142 -17.42 10.66 5.43
C ASP A 142 -17.31 11.81 6.42
N PRO A 143 -18.03 12.93 6.21
CA PRO A 143 -17.91 14.10 7.08
C PRO A 143 -18.19 13.82 8.56
N ALA A 144 -19.09 12.89 8.89
CA ALA A 144 -19.39 12.54 10.27
C ALA A 144 -18.26 11.72 10.91
N GLU A 145 -17.62 10.84 10.14
CA GLU A 145 -16.43 10.11 10.61
C GLU A 145 -15.22 11.05 10.73
N VAL A 146 -15.02 11.96 9.77
CA VAL A 146 -13.97 12.99 9.83
C VAL A 146 -14.13 13.84 11.09
N ALA A 147 -15.34 14.31 11.40
CA ALA A 147 -15.60 15.07 12.62
C ALA A 147 -15.26 14.28 13.90
N LYS A 148 -15.50 12.95 13.92
CA LYS A 148 -15.10 12.09 15.05
C LYS A 148 -13.59 11.97 15.15
N MET A 149 -12.88 11.81 14.02
CA MET A 149 -11.42 11.75 14.01
C MET A 149 -10.81 13.07 14.46
N GLU A 150 -11.35 14.21 14.03
CA GLU A 150 -10.89 15.54 14.47
C GLU A 150 -11.11 15.75 15.97
N ALA A 151 -12.24 15.28 16.52
CA ALA A 151 -12.50 15.34 17.95
C ALA A 151 -11.50 14.47 18.73
N ALA A 152 -11.26 13.23 18.28
CA ALA A 152 -10.29 12.34 18.88
C ALA A 152 -8.86 12.90 18.79
N ALA A 153 -8.49 13.52 17.68
CA ALA A 153 -7.19 14.18 17.50
C ALA A 153 -7.00 15.31 18.51
N LYS A 154 -8.02 16.16 18.72
CA LYS A 154 -7.97 17.23 19.73
C LYS A 154 -7.84 16.70 21.15
N GLU A 155 -8.51 15.58 21.47
CA GLU A 155 -8.36 14.94 22.78
C GLU A 155 -6.96 14.36 22.98
N LEU A 156 -6.36 13.78 21.94
CA LEU A 156 -5.00 13.28 21.96
C LEU A 156 -3.96 14.41 22.07
N GLU A 157 -4.14 15.52 21.37
CA GLU A 157 -3.30 16.72 21.51
C GLU A 157 -3.37 17.26 22.93
N ALA A 158 -4.57 17.42 23.50
CA ALA A 158 -4.74 17.89 24.87
C ALA A 158 -4.12 16.92 25.90
N TRP A 159 -4.17 15.61 25.65
CA TRP A 159 -3.53 14.63 26.50
C TRP A 159 -1.99 14.66 26.37
N ALA A 160 -1.46 14.83 25.15
CA ALA A 160 -0.03 14.98 24.91
C ALA A 160 0.54 16.23 25.60
N ASP A 161 -0.14 17.38 25.49
CA ASP A 161 0.23 18.62 26.17
C ASP A 161 0.23 18.46 27.70
N LYS A 162 -0.74 17.71 28.22
CA LYS A 162 -0.80 17.39 29.66
C LYS A 162 0.39 16.52 30.08
N MET A 163 0.74 15.50 29.31
CA MET A 163 1.88 14.63 29.61
C MET A 163 3.21 15.38 29.48
N GLU A 164 3.35 16.28 28.50
CA GLU A 164 4.55 17.11 28.33
C GLU A 164 4.72 18.13 29.47
N SER A 165 3.62 18.74 29.92
CA SER A 165 3.64 19.67 31.06
C SER A 165 3.94 18.97 32.39
N GLU A 166 3.42 17.77 32.61
CA GLU A 166 3.75 16.94 33.78
C GLU A 166 5.20 16.44 33.74
N ALA A 167 5.75 16.14 32.56
CA ALA A 167 7.14 15.76 32.38
C ALA A 167 8.13 16.92 32.64
N LYS A 168 7.77 18.17 32.29
CA LYS A 168 8.59 19.37 32.56
C LYS A 168 8.49 19.90 34.00
N ALA A 169 7.50 19.45 34.77
CA ALA A 169 7.29 19.86 36.16
C ALA A 169 8.00 18.96 37.19
N LYS A 170 8.68 17.90 36.73
CA LYS A 170 9.59 17.03 37.52
C LYS A 170 11.04 17.42 37.28
#